data_AF-A0A7K1AQD2-F1
#
_entry.id   AF-A0A7K1AQD2-F1
#
_cell.length_a   1.000
_cell.length_b   1.000
_cell.length_c   1.000
_cell.angle_alpha   90.00
_cell.angle_beta   90.00
_cell.angle_gamma   90.00
#
_symmetry.space_group_name_H-M   'P 1'
#
loop_
_entity.id
_entity.type
_entity.pdbx_description
1 polymer ?
#
loop_
_entity_poly.entity_id
_entity_poly.type
_entity_poly.pdbx_seq_one_letter_code
_entity_poly.pdbx_strand_id
1 'polypeptide(L)'
;MTGNLRTFDVHPSTKIAEILQAFESSNQDLLLIDEGSVVSQPHLELLTDYPRTVTTALVAKTKDGLTRVSQGRITGASSDFHEVGHGNHTFLGIVRLSQSQRSEIIEILSKVKDTNHPGNALDLVLVALVRAALVVAPAEVAGAPHIRSSNASERESVRKEIASLNDARLRLKLANRANDGFFSVFFLRKFSKLFTWLAVRLKMTPNQVTLISFAVGLLSAYEFSRGDFWSIFIGAVLLQLSIIIDCVDGELARYTRQFSQLGAWLDAITDRIKEYLVFFALAYGAAKDGRDLWVPAMGMMLFQTFRHLSDYNFARINKIRSTQLLPISFEIKSDGFINFEREKKTRFEYWSKKVLQFPIGERWLVISASSVIGGAAFTFTIMPILSLISIALVFRGRIIKTLTWPKDRVNRNLIDDQLDTFRDPKSNNRFDWVEPSILRFFEGAVFIALAVFSDLDRSVLFLLLFAILFNHYDNMYRALQSEAKPRWLSIAGGFIAGRLLVLAAFIWTGLSLLPLVYYFGILFFVISSIQWVTSRKAGAE
;
A
#
# COMPACT_ATOMS: atom_id res chain seq x y z
N MET A 1 17.50 13.86 3.42
CA MET A 1 18.17 14.21 4.68
C MET A 1 18.26 12.96 5.54
N THR A 2 19.41 12.29 5.56
CA THR A 2 19.72 11.28 6.58
C THR A 2 19.90 12.03 7.89
N GLY A 3 18.79 12.25 8.62
CA GLY A 3 18.87 12.85 9.95
C GLY A 3 19.77 11.97 10.80
N ASN A 4 20.85 12.55 11.36
CA ASN A 4 21.69 11.87 12.34
C ASN A 4 20.75 11.26 13.39
N LEU A 5 20.70 9.94 13.44
CA LEU A 5 20.02 9.20 14.50
C LEU A 5 20.98 9.18 15.68
N ARG A 6 20.46 9.49 16.87
CA ARG A 6 21.25 9.30 18.08
C ARG A 6 21.25 7.81 18.40
N THR A 7 22.43 7.21 18.50
CA THR A 7 22.58 5.83 18.96
C THR A 7 22.88 5.82 20.45
N PHE A 8 22.29 4.87 21.17
CA PHE A 8 22.55 4.62 22.58
C PHE A 8 22.76 3.12 22.78
N ASP A 9 23.96 2.76 23.20
CA ASP A 9 24.34 1.37 23.46
C ASP A 9 23.81 0.97 24.84
N VAL A 10 23.13 -0.19 24.89
CA VAL A 10 22.51 -0.72 26.10
C VAL A 10 23.37 -1.85 26.63
N HIS A 11 23.82 -1.67 27.87
CA HIS A 11 24.59 -2.64 28.62
C HIS A 11 23.68 -3.38 29.62
N PRO A 12 24.09 -4.53 30.16
CA PRO A 12 23.33 -5.27 31.18
C PRO A 12 22.98 -4.45 32.42
N SER A 13 23.75 -3.42 32.76
CA SER A 13 23.52 -2.53 33.90
C SER A 13 22.64 -1.32 33.59
N THR A 14 22.35 -1.05 32.31
CA THR A 14 21.54 0.10 31.89
C THR A 14 20.13 0.00 32.45
N LYS A 15 19.61 1.10 33.01
CA LYS A 15 18.22 1.19 33.48
C LYS A 15 17.30 1.89 32.49
N ILE A 16 15.99 1.66 32.60
CA ILE A 16 14.98 2.34 31.78
C ILE A 16 15.03 3.87 31.97
N ALA A 17 15.34 4.35 33.17
CA ALA A 17 15.50 5.77 33.45
C ALA A 17 16.58 6.44 32.58
N GLU A 18 17.70 5.76 32.29
CA GLU A 18 18.76 6.28 31.43
C GLU A 18 18.30 6.37 29.96
N ILE A 19 17.58 5.36 29.49
CA ILE A 19 16.98 5.34 28.15
C ILE A 19 15.96 6.48 28.00
N LEU A 20 15.10 6.67 29.00
CA LEU A 20 14.13 7.75 29.02
C LEU A 20 14.82 9.12 28.94
N GLN A 21 15.85 9.35 29.77
CA GLN A 21 16.62 10.60 29.75
C GLN A 21 17.32 10.83 28.40
N ALA A 22 17.88 9.79 27.80
CA ALA A 22 18.50 9.85 26.47
C ALA A 22 17.49 10.22 25.38
N PHE A 23 16.24 9.74 25.48
CA PHE A 23 15.17 10.05 24.55
C PHE A 23 14.61 11.46 24.74
N GLU A 24 14.42 11.90 25.99
CA GLU A 24 13.94 13.24 26.34
C GLU A 24 14.92 14.34 25.92
N SER A 25 16.22 14.09 26.08
CA SER A 25 17.27 15.07 25.79
C SER A 25 17.51 15.34 24.30
N SER A 26 16.80 14.66 23.39
CA SER A 26 16.95 14.84 21.95
C SER A 26 15.61 15.04 21.24
N ASN A 27 15.62 15.81 20.16
CA ASN A 27 14.49 15.92 19.21
C ASN A 27 14.67 15.01 18.00
N GLN A 28 15.68 14.15 18.01
CA GLN A 28 15.94 13.13 16.99
C GLN A 28 15.49 11.77 17.50
N ASP A 29 15.10 10.89 16.58
CA ASP A 29 14.82 9.49 16.90
C ASP A 29 16.04 8.84 17.58
N LEU A 30 15.76 7.96 18.54
CA LEU A 30 16.78 7.27 19.33
C LEU A 30 16.87 5.81 18.91
N LEU A 31 18.04 5.39 18.45
CA LEU A 31 18.36 4.01 18.14
C LEU A 31 19.02 3.36 19.35
N LEU A 32 18.34 2.39 19.95
CA LEU A 32 18.84 1.60 21.06
C LEU A 32 19.42 0.29 20.52
N ILE A 33 20.66 -0.03 20.90
CA ILE A 33 21.38 -1.23 20.45
C ILE A 33 21.90 -1.98 21.67
N ASP A 34 21.48 -3.22 21.84
CA ASP A 34 22.03 -4.14 22.84
C ASP A 34 23.47 -4.52 22.46
N GLU A 35 24.41 -4.42 23.40
CA GLU A 35 25.82 -4.76 23.14
C GLU A 35 26.01 -6.23 22.68
N GLY A 36 25.10 -7.12 23.07
CA GLY A 36 25.11 -8.53 22.72
C GLY A 36 24.65 -8.81 21.29
N SER A 37 24.10 -7.80 20.60
CA SER A 37 23.49 -7.97 19.28
C SER A 37 24.47 -7.79 18.13
N VAL A 38 24.43 -8.74 17.20
CA VAL A 38 25.20 -8.72 15.95
C VAL A 38 24.23 -9.00 14.81
N VAL A 39 24.13 -8.03 13.90
CA VAL A 39 23.29 -8.08 12.70
C VAL A 39 24.01 -7.43 11.54
N SER A 40 23.63 -7.78 10.31
CA SER A 40 24.27 -7.17 9.13
C SER A 40 23.81 -5.74 8.90
N GLN A 41 24.66 -4.94 8.25
CA GLN A 41 24.38 -3.54 7.95
C GLN A 41 23.04 -3.34 7.21
N PRO A 42 22.67 -4.14 6.19
CA PRO A 42 21.37 -4.02 5.52
C PRO A 42 20.14 -4.19 6.43
N HIS A 43 20.28 -4.85 7.59
CA HIS A 43 19.21 -4.99 8.58
C HIS A 43 19.14 -3.79 9.54
N LEU A 44 20.29 -3.22 9.94
CA LEU A 44 20.33 -1.96 10.68
C LEU A 44 19.69 -0.82 9.88
N GLU A 45 19.98 -0.78 8.57
CA GLU A 45 19.40 0.15 7.60
C GLU A 45 17.87 0.14 7.57
N LEU A 46 17.22 -0.98 7.91
CA LEU A 46 15.76 -1.03 8.05
C LEU A 46 15.28 -0.07 9.13
N LEU A 47 16.07 0.14 10.19
CA LEU A 47 15.76 1.06 11.26
C LEU A 47 16.25 2.48 10.98
N THR A 48 17.35 2.68 10.24
CA THR A 48 18.02 3.98 10.18
C THR A 48 17.68 4.85 8.95
N ASP A 49 17.39 4.25 7.81
CA ASP A 49 17.59 4.96 6.52
C ASP A 49 16.44 5.87 6.08
N TYR A 50 15.30 5.86 6.77
CA TYR A 50 14.16 6.71 6.44
C TYR A 50 13.37 7.13 7.68
N PRO A 51 12.73 8.32 7.69
CA PRO A 51 11.86 8.74 8.79
C PRO A 51 10.74 7.73 8.95
N ARG A 52 10.79 7.00 10.06
CA ARG A 52 9.73 6.08 10.48
C ARG A 52 8.74 6.90 11.27
N THR A 53 7.46 6.79 10.97
CA THR A 53 6.40 7.45 11.77
C THR A 53 6.02 6.66 13.01
N VAL A 54 6.59 5.47 13.19
CA VAL A 54 6.32 4.58 14.32
C VAL A 54 7.61 3.93 14.78
N THR A 55 7.68 3.70 16.08
CA THR A 55 8.73 2.94 16.76
C THR A 55 8.86 1.57 16.10
N THR A 56 10.09 1.14 15.84
CA THR A 56 10.35 -0.09 15.09
C THR A 56 11.42 -0.91 15.79
N ALA A 57 11.14 -2.20 16.00
CA ALA A 57 12.04 -3.14 16.65
C ALA A 57 12.48 -4.24 15.66
N LEU A 58 13.75 -4.61 15.72
CA LEU A 58 14.33 -5.65 14.89
C LEU A 58 14.01 -7.04 15.48
N VAL A 59 13.45 -7.91 14.65
CA VAL A 59 13.00 -9.24 15.05
C VAL A 59 13.44 -10.30 14.05
N ALA A 60 13.67 -11.52 14.52
CA ALA A 60 13.91 -12.69 13.67
C ALA A 60 12.74 -13.66 13.79
N LYS A 61 12.39 -14.33 12.70
CA LYS A 61 11.34 -15.34 12.70
C LYS A 61 11.84 -16.62 13.36
N THR A 62 11.23 -17.00 14.47
CA THR A 62 11.65 -18.14 15.30
C THR A 62 10.40 -18.89 15.74
N LYS A 63 10.37 -20.21 15.53
CA LYS A 63 9.26 -21.03 16.04
C LYS A 63 9.31 -21.01 17.57
N ASP A 64 8.16 -20.78 18.21
CA ASP A 64 8.04 -20.71 19.67
C ASP A 64 8.99 -19.65 20.29
N GLY A 65 9.18 -18.55 19.55
CA GLY A 65 10.05 -17.45 19.97
C GLY A 65 9.49 -16.66 21.15
N LEU A 66 10.26 -15.69 21.62
CA LEU A 66 9.98 -14.85 22.79
C LEU A 66 9.13 -13.60 22.49
N THR A 67 8.78 -13.40 21.23
CA THR A 67 8.06 -12.23 20.75
C THR A 67 6.96 -12.68 19.79
N ARG A 68 5.78 -12.05 19.90
CA ARG A 68 4.67 -12.29 18.98
C ARG A 68 4.52 -11.13 18.02
N VAL A 69 4.62 -11.41 16.74
CA VAL A 69 4.33 -10.49 15.65
C VAL A 69 3.03 -10.93 14.97
N SER A 70 2.10 -10.00 14.81
CA SER A 70 0.87 -10.22 14.07
C SER A 70 0.54 -9.00 13.23
N GLN A 71 0.24 -9.21 11.95
CA GLN A 71 -0.25 -8.18 11.02
C GLN A 71 0.65 -6.93 10.91
N GLY A 72 1.96 -7.13 10.98
CA GLY A 72 2.94 -6.04 10.86
C GLY A 72 3.05 -5.17 12.11
N ARG A 73 2.70 -5.72 13.28
CA ARG A 73 2.87 -5.10 14.59
C ARG A 73 3.38 -6.15 15.58
N ILE A 74 4.20 -5.73 16.54
CA ILE A 74 4.54 -6.56 17.71
C ILE A 74 3.35 -6.53 18.68
N THR A 75 2.78 -7.70 18.97
CA THR A 75 1.58 -7.88 19.81
C THR A 75 1.84 -8.63 21.10
N GLY A 76 3.07 -9.06 21.33
CA GLY A 76 3.53 -9.64 22.58
C GLY A 76 5.05 -9.57 22.61
N ALA A 77 5.60 -9.23 23.77
CA ALA A 77 7.03 -9.21 24.04
C ALA A 77 7.27 -9.80 25.42
N SER A 78 8.40 -10.47 25.60
CA SER A 78 8.80 -11.07 26.87
C SER A 78 10.00 -10.35 27.47
N SER A 79 10.27 -10.67 28.72
CA SER A 79 11.50 -10.36 29.45
C SER A 79 11.71 -11.50 30.46
N ASP A 80 12.68 -11.40 31.37
CA ASP A 80 12.90 -12.43 32.39
C ASP A 80 11.72 -12.59 33.36
N PHE A 81 10.86 -11.57 33.47
CA PHE A 81 9.60 -11.65 34.23
C PHE A 81 8.38 -11.90 33.34
N HIS A 82 8.24 -11.13 32.26
CA HIS A 82 7.03 -11.10 31.43
C HIS A 82 6.99 -12.26 30.42
N GLU A 83 5.89 -13.00 30.40
CA GLU A 83 5.68 -14.17 29.55
C GLU A 83 4.71 -13.86 28.39
N VAL A 84 4.98 -14.47 27.22
CA VAL A 84 4.14 -14.37 26.01
C VAL A 84 3.53 -15.74 25.74
N GLY A 85 2.21 -15.85 25.74
CA GLY A 85 1.52 -17.16 25.62
C GLY A 85 1.80 -17.92 24.32
N HIS A 86 2.18 -17.22 23.24
CA HIS A 86 2.69 -17.84 22.01
C HIS A 86 3.49 -16.82 21.19
N GLY A 87 4.81 -17.00 21.09
CA GLY A 87 5.63 -16.19 20.20
C GLY A 87 5.97 -16.91 18.89
N ASN A 88 6.22 -16.11 17.86
CA ASN A 88 6.56 -16.57 16.51
C ASN A 88 7.80 -15.85 15.96
N HIS A 89 8.42 -15.00 16.78
CA HIS A 89 9.63 -14.25 16.50
C HIS A 89 10.46 -14.13 17.78
N THR A 90 11.71 -13.71 17.63
CA THR A 90 12.60 -13.31 18.73
C THR A 90 13.06 -11.88 18.49
N PHE A 91 12.95 -11.03 19.52
CA PHE A 91 13.49 -9.68 19.50
C PHE A 91 15.02 -9.70 19.58
N LEU A 92 15.67 -8.95 18.70
CA LEU A 92 17.12 -8.95 18.54
C LEU A 92 17.80 -7.81 19.30
N GLY A 93 17.16 -7.19 20.30
CA GLY A 93 17.81 -6.16 21.12
C GLY A 93 18.13 -4.87 20.36
N ILE A 94 17.42 -4.57 19.27
CA ILE A 94 17.63 -3.32 18.53
C ILE A 94 16.28 -2.67 18.24
N VAL A 95 16.08 -1.44 18.72
CA VAL A 95 14.82 -0.71 18.55
C VAL A 95 15.08 0.76 18.27
N ARG A 96 14.33 1.34 17.34
CA ARG A 96 14.29 2.78 17.07
C ARG A 96 13.04 3.36 17.71
N LEU A 97 13.21 4.24 18.70
CA LEU A 97 12.15 5.06 19.28
C LEU A 97 11.89 6.27 18.39
N SER A 98 10.63 6.43 17.98
CA SER A 98 10.21 7.47 17.04
C SER A 98 9.73 8.73 17.74
N GLN A 99 10.23 9.90 17.34
CA GLN A 99 9.80 11.20 17.89
C GLN A 99 8.35 11.55 17.52
N SER A 100 7.79 10.95 16.48
CA SER A 100 6.35 11.06 16.16
C SER A 100 5.44 10.45 17.24
N GLN A 101 5.96 9.61 18.12
CA GLN A 101 5.26 8.99 19.26
C GLN A 101 5.85 9.47 20.60
N ARG A 102 6.53 10.62 20.61
CA ARG A 102 7.31 11.11 21.76
C ARG A 102 6.49 11.18 23.04
N SER A 103 5.32 11.82 22.97
CA SER A 103 4.42 12.02 24.11
C SER A 103 4.06 10.70 24.78
N GLU A 104 3.63 9.72 23.97
CA GLU A 104 3.21 8.41 24.45
C GLU A 104 4.39 7.62 25.00
N ILE A 105 5.55 7.65 24.34
CA ILE A 105 6.75 6.95 24.81
C ILE A 105 7.21 7.49 26.17
N ILE A 106 7.28 8.82 26.34
CA ILE A 106 7.66 9.45 27.61
C ILE A 106 6.66 9.06 28.71
N GLU A 107 5.36 9.13 28.44
CA GLU A 107 4.33 8.73 29.40
C GLU A 107 4.49 7.26 29.81
N ILE A 108 4.69 6.36 28.85
CA ILE A 108 4.84 4.92 29.11
C ILE A 108 6.10 4.65 29.94
N LEU A 109 7.25 5.15 29.50
CA LEU A 109 8.54 4.87 30.15
C LEU A 109 8.64 5.53 31.52
N SER A 110 8.05 6.71 31.72
CA SER A 110 8.02 7.38 33.03
C SER A 110 7.29 6.57 34.10
N LYS A 111 6.27 5.78 33.72
CA LYS A 111 5.51 4.90 34.63
C LYS A 111 6.30 3.67 35.06
N VAL A 112 7.29 3.25 34.26
CA VAL A 112 8.05 1.99 34.50
C VAL A 112 9.54 2.21 34.76
N LYS A 113 10.01 3.47 34.78
CA LYS A 113 11.45 3.81 34.89
C LYS A 113 12.12 3.25 36.15
N ASP A 114 11.35 3.09 37.24
CA ASP A 114 11.80 2.63 38.56
C ASP A 114 11.40 1.16 38.82
N THR A 115 11.12 0.39 37.76
CA THR A 115 10.79 -1.03 37.88
C THR A 115 11.92 -1.86 38.51
N ASN A 116 11.53 -2.82 39.36
CA ASN A 116 12.43 -3.83 39.93
C ASN A 116 12.33 -5.20 39.25
N HIS A 117 11.54 -5.31 38.17
CA HIS A 117 11.41 -6.56 37.43
C HIS A 117 12.75 -6.97 36.77
N PRO A 118 13.13 -8.25 36.84
CA PRO A 118 14.35 -8.74 36.18
C PRO A 118 14.22 -8.68 34.66
N GLY A 119 15.35 -8.45 34.00
CA GLY A 119 15.45 -8.39 32.54
C GLY A 119 16.39 -7.31 32.06
N ASN A 120 16.90 -7.48 30.84
CA ASN A 120 17.61 -6.42 30.13
C ASN A 120 16.66 -5.24 29.87
N ALA A 121 17.14 -4.01 30.01
CA ALA A 121 16.33 -2.81 29.87
C ALA A 121 15.62 -2.71 28.51
N LEU A 122 16.20 -3.22 27.42
CA LEU A 122 15.56 -3.19 26.11
C LEU A 122 14.35 -4.12 26.02
N ASP A 123 14.42 -5.29 26.66
CA ASP A 123 13.31 -6.23 26.71
C ASP A 123 12.17 -5.62 27.53
N LEU A 124 12.48 -5.02 28.68
CA LEU A 124 11.51 -4.32 29.52
C LEU A 124 10.89 -3.10 28.82
N VAL A 125 11.69 -2.31 28.09
CA VAL A 125 11.20 -1.21 27.24
C VAL A 125 10.23 -1.74 26.19
N LEU A 126 10.61 -2.78 25.44
CA LEU A 126 9.74 -3.34 24.42
C LEU A 126 8.42 -3.87 25.03
N VAL A 127 8.49 -4.54 26.18
CA VAL A 127 7.31 -4.99 26.93
C VAL A 127 6.43 -3.80 27.30
N ALA A 128 7.00 -2.74 27.89
CA ALA A 128 6.25 -1.57 28.31
C ALA A 128 5.51 -0.91 27.13
N LEU A 129 6.20 -0.73 25.99
CA LEU A 129 5.59 -0.16 24.79
C LEU A 129 4.46 -1.04 24.22
N VAL A 130 4.69 -2.36 24.12
CA VAL A 130 3.71 -3.29 23.57
C VAL A 130 2.48 -3.40 24.48
N ARG A 131 2.69 -3.48 25.80
CA ARG A 131 1.62 -3.60 26.79
C ARG A 131 0.82 -2.33 26.97
N ALA A 132 1.44 -1.17 26.84
CA ALA A 132 0.72 0.11 26.75
C ALA A 132 -0.05 0.27 25.43
N ALA A 133 -0.08 -0.75 24.57
CA ALA A 133 -0.69 -0.72 23.25
C ALA A 133 -0.15 0.40 22.33
N LEU A 134 1.14 0.76 22.48
CA LEU A 134 1.84 1.60 21.51
C LEU A 134 2.14 0.80 20.23
N VAL A 135 1.95 1.42 19.06
CA VAL A 135 2.26 0.76 17.78
C VAL A 135 3.76 0.61 17.62
N VAL A 136 4.25 -0.62 17.76
CA VAL A 136 5.64 -1.01 17.48
C VAL A 136 5.67 -1.89 16.23
N ALA A 137 6.34 -1.42 15.18
CA ALA A 137 6.48 -2.15 13.93
C ALA A 137 7.66 -3.15 14.00
N PRO A 138 7.51 -4.38 13.46
CA PRO A 138 8.60 -5.32 13.31
C PRO A 138 9.45 -4.97 12.08
N ALA A 139 10.78 -4.99 12.22
CA ALA A 139 11.72 -5.10 11.12
C ALA A 139 12.28 -6.52 11.12
N GLU A 140 11.88 -7.33 10.13
CA GLU A 140 12.24 -8.74 10.10
C GLU A 140 13.64 -8.96 9.48
N VAL A 141 14.47 -9.73 10.18
CA VAL A 141 15.76 -10.21 9.67
C VAL A 141 15.56 -11.44 8.80
N ALA A 142 16.13 -11.42 7.59
CA ALA A 142 16.02 -12.51 6.65
C ALA A 142 17.26 -12.66 5.75
N GLY A 143 17.74 -13.90 5.61
CA GLY A 143 18.78 -14.22 4.65
C GLY A 143 20.20 -13.76 5.02
N ALA A 144 20.45 -13.45 6.29
CA ALA A 144 21.77 -13.25 6.88
C ALA A 144 21.79 -13.86 8.30
N PRO A 145 22.95 -14.33 8.78
CA PRO A 145 23.11 -14.75 10.17
C PRO A 145 22.98 -13.55 11.10
N HIS A 146 22.51 -13.81 12.31
CA HIS A 146 22.30 -12.82 13.37
C HIS A 146 22.39 -13.52 14.72
N ILE A 147 22.74 -12.77 15.75
CA ILE A 147 22.78 -13.30 17.12
C ILE A 147 22.57 -12.16 18.12
N ARG A 148 21.97 -12.49 19.27
CA ARG A 148 22.02 -11.70 20.49
C ARG A 148 22.50 -12.63 21.61
N SER A 149 23.74 -12.48 22.06
CA SER A 149 24.38 -13.39 23.02
C SER A 149 25.39 -12.63 23.89
N SER A 150 25.49 -13.03 25.15
CA SER A 150 26.54 -12.55 26.07
C SER A 150 27.91 -13.15 25.72
N ASN A 151 27.96 -14.27 24.99
CA ASN A 151 29.19 -14.94 24.60
C ASN A 151 29.91 -14.18 23.47
N ALA A 152 31.08 -13.62 23.77
CA ALA A 152 31.89 -12.87 22.80
C ALA A 152 32.38 -13.71 21.62
N SER A 153 32.67 -15.00 21.82
CA SER A 153 33.16 -15.90 20.77
C SER A 153 32.10 -16.17 19.70
N GLU A 154 30.85 -16.41 20.13
CA GLU A 154 29.72 -16.60 19.22
C GLU A 154 29.44 -15.34 18.40
N ARG A 155 29.46 -14.16 19.05
CA ARG A 155 29.31 -12.87 18.37
C ARG A 155 30.37 -12.67 17.29
N GLU A 156 31.62 -13.00 17.59
CA GLU A 156 32.72 -12.83 16.65
C GLU A 156 32.64 -13.80 15.46
N SER A 157 32.20 -15.04 15.69
CA SER A 157 31.93 -16.00 14.61
C SER A 157 30.88 -15.46 13.63
N VAL A 158 29.76 -14.93 14.15
CA VAL A 158 28.69 -14.37 13.32
C VAL A 158 29.15 -13.10 12.59
N ARG A 159 29.97 -12.24 13.21
CA ARG A 159 30.55 -11.06 12.51
C ARG A 159 31.39 -11.47 11.31
N LYS A 160 32.21 -12.52 11.42
CA LYS A 160 33.01 -13.03 10.31
C LYS A 160 32.13 -13.58 9.18
N GLU A 161 31.05 -14.29 9.52
CA GLU A 161 30.10 -14.77 8.53
C GLU A 161 29.42 -13.60 7.81
N ILE A 162 28.95 -12.57 8.53
CA ILE A 162 28.37 -11.35 7.96
C ILE A 162 29.36 -10.65 7.03
N ALA A 163 30.64 -10.52 7.43
CA ALA A 163 31.66 -9.85 6.63
C ALA A 163 31.93 -10.55 5.29
N SER A 164 31.63 -11.85 5.18
CA SER A 164 31.74 -12.61 3.93
C SER A 164 30.54 -12.41 2.98
N LEU A 165 29.44 -11.80 3.46
CA LEU A 165 28.23 -11.60 2.66
C LEU A 165 28.37 -10.44 1.69
N ASN A 166 27.70 -10.59 0.55
CA ASN A 166 27.51 -9.49 -0.39
C ASN A 166 26.29 -8.66 0.03
N ASP A 167 26.53 -7.53 0.69
CA ASP A 167 25.49 -6.61 1.15
C ASP A 167 24.56 -6.14 0.03
N ALA A 168 25.09 -5.89 -1.18
CA ALA A 168 24.25 -5.49 -2.31
C ALA A 168 23.26 -6.61 -2.69
N ARG A 169 23.70 -7.87 -2.67
CA ARG A 169 22.80 -9.00 -2.93
C ARG A 169 21.77 -9.18 -1.81
N LEU A 170 22.16 -8.95 -0.56
CA LEU A 170 21.26 -9.00 0.58
C LEU A 170 20.20 -7.88 0.51
N ARG A 171 20.59 -6.63 0.20
CA ARG A 171 19.66 -5.51 -0.02
C ARG A 171 18.64 -5.83 -1.12
N LEU A 172 19.06 -6.42 -2.24
CA LEU A 172 18.16 -6.82 -3.33
C LEU A 172 17.20 -7.95 -2.92
N LYS A 173 17.63 -8.86 -2.05
CA LYS A 173 16.76 -9.90 -1.49
C LYS A 173 15.69 -9.30 -0.57
N LEU A 174 16.09 -8.38 0.32
CA LEU A 174 15.21 -7.66 1.25
C LEU A 174 14.26 -6.69 0.52
N ALA A 175 14.62 -6.23 -0.68
CA ALA A 175 13.79 -5.36 -1.51
C ALA A 175 12.58 -6.05 -2.16
N ASN A 176 12.29 -7.33 -1.90
CA ASN A 176 11.10 -8.00 -2.46
C ASN A 176 9.91 -7.88 -1.51
N ARG A 177 8.71 -7.64 -2.07
CA ARG A 177 7.46 -7.69 -1.29
C ARG A 177 7.09 -9.14 -1.00
N ALA A 178 6.80 -9.45 0.27
CA ALA A 178 6.45 -10.80 0.71
C ALA A 178 5.00 -11.22 0.37
N ASN A 179 4.13 -10.31 -0.11
CA ASN A 179 2.68 -10.55 -0.18
C ASN A 179 2.03 -10.22 -1.54
N ASP A 180 2.78 -10.38 -2.64
CA ASP A 180 2.31 -10.09 -3.99
C ASP A 180 1.31 -11.14 -4.54
N GLY A 181 0.72 -10.85 -5.71
CA GLY A 181 -0.16 -11.75 -6.46
C GLY A 181 0.58 -12.98 -7.01
N PHE A 182 -0.17 -14.00 -7.42
CA PHE A 182 0.36 -15.23 -8.01
C PHE A 182 1.22 -14.92 -9.24
N PHE A 183 0.67 -14.17 -10.20
CA PHE A 183 1.38 -13.87 -11.44
C PHE A 183 2.64 -13.04 -11.19
N SER A 184 2.55 -12.10 -10.24
CA SER A 184 3.70 -11.30 -9.84
C SER A 184 4.83 -12.16 -9.27
N VAL A 185 4.54 -13.03 -8.30
CA VAL A 185 5.57 -13.85 -7.63
C VAL A 185 6.21 -14.86 -8.57
N PHE A 186 5.41 -15.55 -9.40
CA PHE A 186 5.92 -16.66 -10.22
C PHE A 186 6.49 -16.23 -11.56
N PHE A 187 6.07 -15.07 -12.09
CA PHE A 187 6.48 -14.58 -13.40
C PHE A 187 7.17 -13.22 -13.31
N LEU A 188 6.43 -12.14 -12.97
CA LEU A 188 6.94 -10.77 -13.07
C LEU A 188 8.24 -10.57 -12.27
N ARG A 189 8.28 -11.04 -11.02
CA ARG A 189 9.42 -10.90 -10.09
C ARG A 189 10.68 -11.64 -10.54
N LYS A 190 10.57 -12.59 -11.48
CA LYS A 190 11.75 -13.26 -12.06
C LYS A 190 12.43 -12.36 -13.10
N PHE A 191 11.62 -11.66 -13.90
CA PHE A 191 12.12 -10.75 -14.93
C PHE A 191 12.49 -9.38 -14.36
N SER A 192 11.70 -8.82 -13.45
CA SER A 192 11.95 -7.50 -12.86
C SER A 192 13.33 -7.41 -12.22
N LYS A 193 13.81 -8.47 -11.55
CA LYS A 193 15.14 -8.49 -10.92
C LYS A 193 16.28 -8.21 -11.89
N LEU A 194 16.18 -8.68 -13.14
CA LEU A 194 17.18 -8.40 -14.17
C LEU A 194 17.20 -6.90 -14.49
N PHE A 195 16.01 -6.31 -14.66
CA PHE A 195 15.87 -4.88 -14.91
C PHE A 195 16.23 -4.03 -13.68
N THR A 196 15.96 -4.48 -12.46
CA THR A 196 16.38 -3.82 -11.22
C THR A 196 17.88 -3.76 -11.12
N TRP A 197 18.58 -4.86 -11.41
CA TRP A 197 20.04 -4.85 -11.46
C TRP A 197 20.58 -3.85 -12.50
N LEU A 198 19.95 -3.79 -13.68
CA LEU A 198 20.35 -2.83 -14.72
C LEU A 198 20.09 -1.38 -14.28
N ALA A 199 18.92 -1.10 -13.71
CA ALA A 199 18.54 0.23 -13.22
C ALA A 199 19.49 0.72 -12.11
N VAL A 200 19.91 -0.18 -11.21
CA VAL A 200 20.93 0.11 -10.20
C VAL A 200 22.27 0.47 -10.84
N ARG A 201 22.72 -0.30 -11.86
CA ARG A 201 23.97 0.00 -12.60
C ARG A 201 23.91 1.34 -13.33
N LEU A 202 22.76 1.68 -13.89
CA LEU A 202 22.51 2.94 -14.58
C LEU A 202 22.22 4.12 -13.63
N LYS A 203 22.24 3.90 -12.31
CA LYS A 203 21.94 4.91 -11.27
C LYS A 203 20.60 5.62 -11.49
N MET A 204 19.61 4.89 -11.98
CA MET A 204 18.27 5.43 -12.21
C MET A 204 17.57 5.71 -10.87
N THR A 205 16.65 6.67 -10.87
CA THR A 205 15.75 6.94 -9.74
C THR A 205 14.46 6.12 -9.90
N PRO A 206 13.76 5.77 -8.80
CA PRO A 206 12.47 5.07 -8.88
C PRO A 206 11.45 5.79 -9.78
N ASN A 207 11.33 7.12 -9.64
CA ASN A 207 10.41 7.91 -10.45
C ASN A 207 10.74 7.87 -11.96
N GLN A 208 12.02 7.81 -12.34
CA GLN A 208 12.40 7.63 -13.75
C GLN A 208 11.93 6.27 -14.29
N VAL A 209 12.06 5.21 -13.49
CA VAL A 209 11.58 3.87 -13.86
C VAL A 209 10.05 3.86 -14.01
N THR A 210 9.33 4.49 -13.08
CA THR A 210 7.87 4.66 -13.17
C THR A 210 7.48 5.38 -14.47
N LEU A 211 8.17 6.47 -14.83
CA LEU A 211 7.90 7.20 -16.08
C LEU A 211 8.20 6.38 -17.34
N ILE A 212 9.24 5.54 -17.32
CA ILE A 212 9.53 4.61 -18.43
C ILE A 212 8.44 3.55 -18.54
N SER A 213 8.02 2.94 -17.42
CA SER A 213 6.87 2.02 -17.39
C SER A 213 5.62 2.68 -17.96
N PHE A 214 5.37 3.93 -17.56
CA PHE A 214 4.26 4.72 -18.06
C PHE A 214 4.33 4.92 -19.58
N ALA A 215 5.48 5.34 -20.10
CA ALA A 215 5.68 5.52 -21.54
C ALA A 215 5.47 4.21 -22.34
N VAL A 216 5.98 3.09 -21.85
CA VAL A 216 5.74 1.77 -22.47
C VAL A 216 4.25 1.40 -22.43
N GLY A 217 3.55 1.73 -21.35
CA GLY A 217 2.09 1.55 -21.25
C GLY A 217 1.31 2.44 -22.22
N LEU A 218 1.75 3.66 -22.48
CA LEU A 218 1.16 4.53 -23.51
C LEU A 218 1.37 3.96 -24.92
N LEU A 219 2.56 3.43 -25.21
CA LEU A 219 2.83 2.74 -26.46
C LEU A 219 1.95 1.49 -26.62
N SER A 220 1.76 0.72 -25.55
CA SER A 220 0.82 -0.41 -25.55
C SER A 220 -0.60 0.02 -25.92
N ALA A 221 -1.13 1.08 -25.29
CA ALA A 221 -2.45 1.61 -25.63
C ALA A 221 -2.51 2.10 -27.08
N TYR A 222 -1.47 2.77 -27.57
CA TYR A 222 -1.40 3.19 -28.97
C TYR A 222 -1.48 1.99 -29.94
N GLU A 223 -0.74 0.91 -29.69
CA GLU A 223 -0.81 -0.30 -30.52
C GLU A 223 -2.20 -0.94 -30.49
N PHE A 224 -2.82 -1.07 -29.31
CA PHE A 224 -4.21 -1.58 -29.21
C PHE A 224 -5.21 -0.74 -29.99
N SER A 225 -5.00 0.58 -30.10
CA SER A 225 -5.89 1.50 -30.80
C SER A 225 -5.92 1.31 -32.32
N ARG A 226 -4.96 0.57 -32.89
CA ARG A 226 -4.91 0.30 -34.33
C ARG A 226 -5.92 -0.76 -34.77
N GLY A 227 -6.25 -1.72 -33.89
CA GLY A 227 -7.32 -2.70 -34.08
C GLY A 227 -6.93 -3.99 -34.81
N ASP A 228 -5.82 -4.02 -35.56
CA ASP A 228 -5.35 -5.23 -36.23
C ASP A 228 -4.66 -6.22 -35.28
N PHE A 229 -4.58 -7.49 -35.68
CA PHE A 229 -4.05 -8.57 -34.86
C PHE A 229 -2.60 -8.32 -34.39
N TRP A 230 -1.71 -7.88 -35.28
CA TRP A 230 -0.31 -7.72 -34.93
C TRP A 230 -0.10 -6.54 -33.98
N SER A 231 -0.83 -5.46 -34.19
CA SER A 231 -0.82 -4.33 -33.27
C SER A 231 -1.41 -4.71 -31.90
N ILE A 232 -2.49 -5.51 -31.86
CA ILE A 232 -3.02 -6.07 -30.59
C ILE A 232 -1.97 -6.96 -29.90
N PHE A 233 -1.28 -7.81 -30.65
CA PHE A 233 -0.23 -8.69 -30.12
C PHE A 233 0.95 -7.88 -29.54
N ILE A 234 1.44 -6.90 -30.28
CA ILE A 234 2.51 -6.01 -29.81
C ILE A 234 2.02 -5.21 -28.59
N GLY A 235 0.79 -4.69 -28.63
CA GLY A 235 0.14 -4.00 -27.50
C GLY A 235 0.11 -4.87 -26.24
N ALA A 236 -0.25 -6.14 -26.36
CA ALA A 236 -0.26 -7.10 -25.25
C ALA A 236 1.15 -7.37 -24.70
N VAL A 237 2.15 -7.54 -25.57
CA VAL A 237 3.55 -7.71 -25.16
C VAL A 237 4.08 -6.46 -24.44
N LEU A 238 3.80 -5.27 -24.97
CA LEU A 238 4.19 -4.00 -24.35
C LEU A 238 3.48 -3.79 -23.01
N LEU A 239 2.21 -4.21 -22.88
CA LEU A 239 1.50 -4.14 -21.60
C LEU A 239 2.20 -4.99 -20.54
N GLN A 240 2.58 -6.23 -20.89
CA GLN A 240 3.35 -7.11 -20.02
C GLN A 240 4.75 -6.55 -19.70
N LEU A 241 5.41 -5.94 -20.67
CA LEU A 241 6.70 -5.29 -20.43
C LEU A 241 6.56 -4.12 -19.46
N SER A 242 5.53 -3.29 -19.62
CA SER A 242 5.32 -2.15 -18.72
C SER A 242 5.12 -2.59 -17.28
N ILE A 243 4.30 -3.62 -16.99
CA ILE A 243 4.13 -4.11 -15.61
C ILE A 243 5.38 -4.79 -15.03
N ILE A 244 6.24 -5.36 -15.86
CA ILE A 244 7.56 -5.85 -15.42
C ILE A 244 8.44 -4.67 -14.98
N ILE A 245 8.50 -3.59 -15.77
CA ILE A 245 9.25 -2.38 -15.45
C ILE A 245 8.65 -1.66 -14.24
N ASP A 246 7.32 -1.67 -14.11
CA ASP A 246 6.59 -1.14 -12.96
C ASP A 246 7.05 -1.80 -11.66
N CYS A 247 7.21 -3.13 -11.67
CA CYS A 247 7.74 -3.85 -10.50
C CYS A 247 9.16 -3.41 -10.09
N VAL A 248 9.94 -2.87 -11.02
CA VAL A 248 11.33 -2.43 -10.82
C VAL A 248 11.38 -1.15 -10.01
N ASP A 249 10.43 -0.22 -10.15
CA ASP A 249 10.49 1.04 -9.41
C ASP A 249 10.42 0.83 -7.89
N GLY A 250 9.57 -0.08 -7.43
CA GLY A 250 9.37 -0.40 -6.03
C GLY A 250 10.49 -1.26 -5.49
N GLU A 251 11.08 -2.13 -6.32
CA GLU A 251 12.32 -2.85 -5.98
C GLU A 251 13.49 -1.88 -5.84
N LEU A 252 13.64 -0.95 -6.79
CA LEU A 252 14.68 0.06 -6.79
C LEU A 252 14.52 1.04 -5.63
N ALA A 253 13.30 1.48 -5.31
CA ALA A 253 13.01 2.31 -4.15
C ALA A 253 13.37 1.58 -2.84
N ARG A 254 13.07 0.28 -2.74
CA ARG A 254 13.46 -0.52 -1.57
C ARG A 254 14.95 -0.82 -1.50
N TYR A 255 15.62 -0.94 -2.65
CA TYR A 255 17.06 -1.18 -2.74
C TYR A 255 17.88 0.07 -2.43
N THR A 256 17.54 1.19 -3.09
CA THR A 256 18.20 2.50 -2.92
C THR A 256 17.70 3.27 -1.70
N ARG A 257 16.65 2.76 -1.04
CA ARG A 257 15.94 3.40 0.08
C ARG A 257 15.32 4.76 -0.27
N GLN A 258 15.15 5.06 -1.56
CA GLN A 258 14.51 6.28 -2.04
C GLN A 258 12.98 6.09 -2.06
N PHE A 259 12.34 6.25 -0.91
CA PHE A 259 10.88 6.28 -0.82
C PHE A 259 10.38 7.72 -0.84
N SER A 260 9.29 7.97 -1.56
CA SER A 260 8.58 9.24 -1.48
C SER A 260 7.08 9.02 -1.57
N GLN A 261 6.34 9.87 -0.86
CA GLN A 261 4.88 9.92 -0.95
C GLN A 261 4.42 10.28 -2.36
N LEU A 262 5.19 11.18 -3.02
CA LEU A 262 5.00 11.53 -4.43
C LEU A 262 5.20 10.32 -5.36
N GLY A 263 6.28 9.56 -5.19
CA GLY A 263 6.55 8.37 -6.01
C GLY A 263 5.48 7.29 -5.83
N ALA A 264 5.03 7.04 -4.59
CA ALA A 264 3.94 6.11 -4.32
C ALA A 264 2.59 6.55 -4.92
N TRP A 265 2.32 7.86 -4.98
CA TRP A 265 1.16 8.41 -5.67
C TRP A 265 1.31 8.31 -7.19
N LEU A 266 2.49 8.62 -7.74
CA LEU A 266 2.76 8.57 -9.19
C LEU A 266 2.64 7.15 -9.74
N ASP A 267 3.28 6.17 -9.10
CA ASP A 267 3.16 4.74 -9.39
C ASP A 267 1.68 4.34 -9.49
N ALA A 268 0.95 4.61 -8.41
CA ALA A 268 -0.43 4.18 -8.31
C ALA A 268 -1.37 4.87 -9.31
N ILE A 269 -1.16 6.16 -9.60
CA ILE A 269 -1.94 6.92 -10.57
C ILE A 269 -1.63 6.48 -12.01
N THR A 270 -0.34 6.35 -12.37
CA THR A 270 0.05 5.93 -13.72
C THR A 270 -0.49 4.53 -14.05
N ASP A 271 -0.56 3.64 -13.06
CA ASP A 271 -1.23 2.34 -13.18
C ASP A 271 -2.72 2.42 -13.54
N ARG A 272 -3.44 3.40 -13.01
CA ARG A 272 -4.87 3.60 -13.34
C ARG A 272 -5.01 4.18 -14.75
N ILE A 273 -4.17 5.15 -15.10
CA ILE A 273 -4.16 5.75 -16.43
C ILE A 273 -3.88 4.69 -17.50
N LYS A 274 -2.82 3.87 -17.32
CA LYS A 274 -2.47 2.78 -18.24
C LYS A 274 -3.66 1.85 -18.48
N GLU A 275 -4.31 1.38 -17.41
CA GLU A 275 -5.43 0.44 -17.50
C GLU A 275 -6.63 1.05 -18.27
N TYR A 276 -7.01 2.30 -17.97
CA TYR A 276 -8.16 2.95 -18.64
C TYR A 276 -7.86 3.38 -20.07
N LEU A 277 -6.61 3.74 -20.37
CA LEU A 277 -6.18 3.97 -21.75
C LEU A 277 -6.19 2.69 -22.58
N VAL A 278 -5.86 1.53 -22.00
CA VAL A 278 -6.00 0.24 -22.71
C VAL A 278 -7.47 -0.07 -22.98
N PHE A 279 -8.39 0.22 -22.06
CA PHE A 279 -9.83 0.06 -22.31
C PHE A 279 -10.31 1.01 -23.43
N PHE A 280 -9.90 2.27 -23.38
CA PHE A 280 -10.18 3.23 -24.44
C PHE A 280 -9.66 2.74 -25.79
N ALA A 281 -8.39 2.33 -25.83
CA ALA A 281 -7.71 1.88 -27.05
C ALA A 281 -8.38 0.64 -27.67
N LEU A 282 -8.74 -0.35 -26.86
CA LEU A 282 -9.44 -1.54 -27.34
C LEU A 282 -10.83 -1.19 -27.88
N ALA A 283 -11.59 -0.31 -27.22
CA ALA A 283 -12.89 0.13 -27.70
C ALA A 283 -12.78 0.96 -28.99
N TYR A 284 -11.83 1.88 -29.03
CA TYR A 284 -11.54 2.73 -30.19
C TYR A 284 -11.05 1.90 -31.40
N GLY A 285 -10.13 0.95 -31.18
CA GLY A 285 -9.65 0.05 -32.22
C GLY A 285 -10.77 -0.82 -32.78
N ALA A 286 -11.64 -1.36 -31.93
CA ALA A 286 -12.80 -2.14 -32.36
C ALA A 286 -13.84 -1.31 -33.13
N ALA A 287 -14.01 -0.04 -32.78
CA ALA A 287 -14.94 0.86 -33.45
C ALA A 287 -14.55 1.12 -34.92
N LYS A 288 -13.26 1.04 -35.28
CA LYS A 288 -12.78 1.14 -36.66
C LYS A 288 -13.30 -0.01 -37.54
N ASP A 289 -13.50 -1.18 -36.95
CA ASP A 289 -14.11 -2.35 -37.60
C ASP A 289 -15.64 -2.39 -37.44
N GLY A 290 -16.25 -1.28 -37.04
CA GLY A 290 -17.70 -1.15 -36.85
C GLY A 290 -18.27 -1.80 -35.59
N ARG A 291 -17.42 -2.27 -34.66
CA ARG A 291 -17.85 -2.86 -33.38
C ARG A 291 -17.88 -1.82 -32.28
N ASP A 292 -19.07 -1.45 -31.83
CA ASP A 292 -19.21 -0.58 -30.68
C ASP A 292 -19.03 -1.34 -29.36
N LEU A 293 -17.91 -1.06 -28.69
CA LEU A 293 -17.56 -1.64 -27.38
C LEU A 293 -17.38 -0.55 -26.31
N TRP A 294 -17.92 0.65 -26.50
CA TRP A 294 -17.77 1.75 -25.54
C TRP A 294 -18.51 1.49 -24.22
N VAL A 295 -19.74 0.99 -24.29
CA VAL A 295 -20.55 0.65 -23.11
C VAL A 295 -19.86 -0.39 -22.21
N PRO A 296 -19.41 -1.56 -22.72
CA PRO A 296 -18.68 -2.51 -21.88
C PRO A 296 -17.33 -1.96 -21.40
N ALA A 297 -16.67 -1.08 -22.15
CA ALA A 297 -15.46 -0.41 -21.68
C ALA A 297 -15.71 0.52 -20.47
N MET A 298 -16.78 1.32 -20.50
CA MET A 298 -17.22 2.11 -19.35
C MET A 298 -17.64 1.23 -18.17
N GLY A 299 -18.34 0.12 -18.44
CA GLY A 299 -18.70 -0.87 -17.43
C GLY A 299 -17.47 -1.46 -16.73
N MET A 300 -16.46 -1.88 -17.49
CA MET A 300 -15.19 -2.37 -16.94
C MET A 300 -14.49 -1.32 -16.08
N MET A 301 -14.41 -0.07 -16.56
CA MET A 301 -13.81 1.03 -15.82
C MET A 301 -14.53 1.27 -14.48
N LEU A 302 -15.87 1.23 -14.48
CA LEU A 302 -16.70 1.40 -13.29
C LEU A 302 -16.54 0.24 -12.29
N PHE A 303 -16.64 -1.00 -12.75
CA PHE A 303 -16.45 -2.19 -11.89
C PHE A 303 -15.05 -2.20 -11.26
N GLN A 304 -14.04 -1.86 -12.04
CA GLN A 304 -12.66 -1.86 -11.57
C GLN A 304 -12.43 -0.75 -10.54
N THR A 305 -13.06 0.41 -10.71
CA THR A 305 -13.07 1.50 -9.72
C THR A 305 -13.72 1.05 -8.42
N PHE A 306 -14.95 0.53 -8.50
CA PHE A 306 -15.71 0.05 -7.35
C PHE A 306 -14.91 -0.97 -6.53
N ARG A 307 -14.30 -1.94 -7.20
CA ARG A 307 -13.48 -2.98 -6.57
C ARG A 307 -12.26 -2.38 -5.88
N HIS A 308 -11.51 -1.51 -6.56
CA HIS A 308 -10.27 -0.94 -6.00
C HIS A 308 -10.50 -0.07 -4.77
N LEU A 309 -11.42 0.89 -4.83
CA LEU A 309 -11.70 1.78 -3.69
C LEU A 309 -12.08 0.94 -2.47
N SER A 310 -12.99 -0.02 -2.66
CA SER A 310 -13.41 -0.96 -1.62
C SER A 310 -12.26 -1.80 -1.07
N ASP A 311 -11.36 -2.28 -1.93
CA ASP A 311 -10.18 -3.07 -1.55
C ASP A 311 -9.24 -2.29 -0.64
N TYR A 312 -8.88 -1.07 -1.04
CA TYR A 312 -7.97 -0.22 -0.27
C TYR A 312 -8.59 0.21 1.06
N ASN A 313 -9.85 0.67 1.04
CA ASN A 313 -10.56 1.11 2.23
C ASN A 313 -10.72 -0.03 3.24
N PHE A 314 -11.20 -1.20 2.79
CA PHE A 314 -11.33 -2.37 3.66
C PHE A 314 -9.97 -2.81 4.21
N ALA A 315 -8.92 -2.88 3.39
CA ALA A 315 -7.60 -3.31 3.84
C ALA A 315 -7.02 -2.37 4.91
N ARG A 316 -7.19 -1.05 4.72
CA ARG A 316 -6.72 -0.04 5.67
C ARG A 316 -7.50 -0.09 6.97
N ILE A 317 -8.84 -0.14 6.91
CA ILE A 317 -9.70 -0.22 8.11
C ILE A 317 -9.48 -1.55 8.85
N ASN A 318 -9.42 -2.66 8.13
CA ASN A 318 -9.12 -3.96 8.73
C ASN A 318 -7.76 -3.93 9.44
N LYS A 319 -6.72 -3.37 8.82
CA LYS A 319 -5.40 -3.24 9.46
C LYS A 319 -5.47 -2.41 10.74
N ILE A 320 -6.17 -1.28 10.75
CA ILE A 320 -6.30 -0.43 11.94
C ILE A 320 -6.99 -1.21 13.06
N ARG A 321 -8.15 -1.82 12.77
CA ARG A 321 -8.92 -2.57 13.77
C ARG A 321 -8.18 -3.81 14.28
N SER A 322 -7.48 -4.50 13.40
CA SER A 322 -6.84 -5.76 13.73
C SER A 322 -5.51 -5.60 14.44
N THR A 323 -4.88 -4.42 14.32
CA THR A 323 -3.66 -4.07 15.05
C THR A 323 -3.96 -3.31 16.35
N GLN A 324 -5.21 -2.95 16.63
CA GLN A 324 -5.58 -2.31 17.89
C GLN A 324 -5.50 -3.33 19.04
N LEU A 325 -4.64 -3.05 20.01
CA LEU A 325 -4.46 -3.85 21.21
C LEU A 325 -5.15 -3.14 22.38
N LEU A 326 -5.65 -3.92 23.33
CA LEU A 326 -6.07 -3.37 24.62
C LEU A 326 -4.82 -3.23 25.51
N PRO A 327 -4.66 -2.10 26.22
CA PRO A 327 -3.56 -1.95 27.16
C PRO A 327 -3.63 -3.03 28.26
N ILE A 328 -2.47 -3.56 28.61
CA ILE A 328 -2.24 -4.52 29.69
C ILE A 328 -1.32 -3.85 30.70
N SER A 329 -1.58 -4.04 31.99
CA SER A 329 -0.67 -3.51 33.02
C SER A 329 0.73 -4.11 32.87
N PHE A 330 1.75 -3.28 33.10
CA PHE A 330 3.13 -3.74 33.11
C PHE A 330 3.36 -4.81 34.19
N GLU A 331 2.71 -4.71 35.35
CA GLU A 331 2.92 -5.62 36.49
C GLU A 331 2.44 -7.08 36.29
N ILE A 332 1.69 -7.37 35.22
CA ILE A 332 1.10 -8.70 35.03
C ILE A 332 2.16 -9.66 34.46
N LYS A 333 2.28 -10.89 34.94
CA LYS A 333 3.28 -11.82 34.36
C LYS A 333 2.94 -12.22 32.91
N SER A 334 1.74 -12.73 32.67
CA SER A 334 1.30 -13.25 31.36
C SER A 334 0.55 -12.21 30.53
N ASP A 335 0.70 -12.27 29.21
CA ASP A 335 -0.10 -11.46 28.26
C ASP A 335 -1.55 -11.95 28.06
N GLY A 336 -1.94 -13.07 28.70
CA GLY A 336 -3.29 -13.63 28.64
C GLY A 336 -3.69 -14.14 27.25
N PHE A 337 -2.73 -14.30 26.33
CA PHE A 337 -3.03 -14.71 24.96
C PHE A 337 -3.20 -16.23 24.87
N ILE A 338 -4.38 -16.65 24.43
CA ILE A 338 -4.66 -18.05 24.12
C ILE A 338 -4.46 -18.26 22.62
N ASN A 339 -3.55 -19.17 22.27
CA ASN A 339 -3.32 -19.51 20.88
C ASN A 339 -4.49 -20.33 20.34
N PHE A 340 -5.22 -19.78 19.37
CA PHE A 340 -6.12 -20.57 18.54
C PHE A 340 -5.31 -21.05 17.34
N GLU A 341 -4.96 -22.35 17.32
CA GLU A 341 -4.34 -22.96 16.16
C GLU A 341 -5.27 -22.76 14.96
N ARG A 342 -4.89 -21.84 14.08
CA ARG A 342 -5.54 -21.73 12.78
C ARG A 342 -5.04 -22.86 11.92
N GLU A 343 -5.97 -23.63 11.37
CA GLU A 343 -5.68 -24.65 10.38
C GLU A 343 -4.77 -24.07 9.29
N LYS A 344 -3.62 -24.70 9.07
CA LYS A 344 -2.63 -24.24 8.10
C LYS A 344 -3.24 -24.43 6.72
N LYS A 345 -3.53 -23.32 6.05
CA LYS A 345 -3.99 -23.34 4.65
C LYS A 345 -2.98 -24.07 3.78
N THR A 346 -3.47 -24.97 2.94
CA THR A 346 -2.62 -25.63 1.93
C THR A 346 -2.04 -24.58 0.97
N ARG A 347 -0.90 -24.91 0.34
CA ARG A 347 -0.29 -24.04 -0.69
C ARG A 347 -1.28 -23.72 -1.81
N PHE A 348 -2.07 -24.71 -2.22
CA PHE A 348 -3.10 -24.54 -3.23
C PHE A 348 -4.17 -23.54 -2.79
N GLU A 349 -4.76 -23.70 -1.60
CA GLU A 349 -5.76 -22.74 -1.09
C GLU A 349 -5.22 -21.32 -0.98
N TYR A 350 -3.96 -21.15 -0.56
CA TYR A 350 -3.34 -19.84 -0.46
C TYR A 350 -3.26 -19.16 -1.82
N TRP A 351 -2.73 -19.86 -2.83
CA TRP A 351 -2.57 -19.30 -4.17
C TRP A 351 -3.90 -19.15 -4.92
N SER A 352 -4.83 -20.09 -4.77
CA SER A 352 -6.18 -19.97 -5.34
C SER A 352 -6.89 -18.74 -4.79
N LYS A 353 -6.80 -18.47 -3.48
CA LYS A 353 -7.36 -17.24 -2.89
C LYS A 353 -6.68 -15.97 -3.42
N LYS A 354 -5.37 -16.01 -3.69
CA LYS A 354 -4.63 -14.89 -4.28
C LYS A 354 -5.03 -14.61 -5.73
N VAL A 355 -5.21 -15.66 -6.54
CA VAL A 355 -5.69 -15.52 -7.93
C VAL A 355 -7.13 -14.99 -7.95
N LEU A 356 -8.01 -15.53 -7.09
CA LEU A 356 -9.40 -15.09 -6.97
C LEU A 356 -9.56 -13.65 -6.51
N GLN A 357 -8.56 -13.07 -5.83
CA GLN A 357 -8.56 -11.64 -5.50
C GLN A 357 -8.44 -10.73 -6.74
N PHE A 358 -8.04 -11.32 -7.87
CA PHE A 358 -7.80 -10.66 -9.15
C PHE A 358 -6.92 -9.39 -9.04
N PRO A 359 -5.68 -9.52 -8.52
CA PRO A 359 -4.74 -8.40 -8.40
C PRO A 359 -4.36 -7.81 -9.77
N ILE A 360 -3.66 -6.67 -9.74
CA ILE A 360 -3.28 -5.90 -10.94
C ILE A 360 -2.56 -6.78 -11.99
N GLY A 361 -1.60 -7.59 -11.56
CA GLY A 361 -0.85 -8.48 -12.46
C GLY A 361 -1.73 -9.50 -13.18
N GLU A 362 -2.62 -10.17 -12.45
CA GLU A 362 -3.55 -11.13 -13.00
C GLU A 362 -4.53 -10.49 -13.99
N ARG A 363 -5.00 -9.27 -13.70
CA ARG A 363 -5.88 -8.53 -14.63
C ARG A 363 -5.18 -8.20 -15.93
N TRP A 364 -3.95 -7.69 -15.83
CA TRP A 364 -3.18 -7.28 -17.01
C TRP A 364 -2.80 -8.48 -17.86
N LEU A 365 -2.51 -9.62 -17.23
CA LEU A 365 -2.37 -10.90 -17.92
C LEU A 365 -3.65 -11.27 -18.67
N VAL A 366 -4.81 -11.21 -18.02
CA VAL A 366 -6.08 -11.53 -18.69
C VAL A 366 -6.36 -10.57 -19.85
N ILE A 367 -6.17 -9.27 -19.69
CA ILE A 367 -6.32 -8.28 -20.77
C ILE A 367 -5.41 -8.64 -21.96
N SER A 368 -4.14 -8.94 -21.68
CA SER A 368 -3.16 -9.27 -22.72
C SER A 368 -3.49 -10.59 -23.42
N ALA A 369 -3.86 -11.63 -22.68
CA ALA A 369 -4.17 -12.94 -23.25
C ALA A 369 -5.50 -12.92 -24.02
N SER A 370 -6.56 -12.35 -23.43
CA SER A 370 -7.89 -12.31 -24.06
C SER A 370 -7.93 -11.42 -25.29
N SER A 371 -7.17 -10.31 -25.31
CA SER A 371 -7.09 -9.46 -26.50
C SER A 371 -6.41 -10.17 -27.67
N VAL A 372 -5.36 -10.96 -27.42
CA VAL A 372 -4.70 -11.75 -28.49
C VAL A 372 -5.59 -12.91 -28.97
N ILE A 373 -6.30 -13.57 -28.06
CA ILE A 373 -7.13 -14.75 -28.39
C ILE A 373 -8.39 -14.36 -29.17
N GLY A 374 -9.09 -13.30 -28.75
CA GLY A 374 -10.43 -12.98 -29.27
C GLY A 374 -10.68 -11.48 -29.44
N GLY A 375 -9.62 -10.67 -29.45
CA GLY A 375 -9.71 -9.22 -29.63
C GLY A 375 -10.38 -8.49 -28.47
N ALA A 376 -10.79 -7.25 -28.75
CA ALA A 376 -11.47 -6.39 -27.78
C ALA A 376 -12.79 -7.00 -27.29
N ALA A 377 -13.58 -7.61 -28.18
CA ALA A 377 -14.89 -8.18 -27.82
C ALA A 377 -14.78 -9.30 -26.77
N PHE A 378 -13.84 -10.23 -26.97
CA PHE A 378 -13.60 -11.29 -25.99
C PHE A 378 -13.07 -10.73 -24.66
N THR A 379 -12.16 -9.75 -24.73
CA THR A 379 -11.62 -9.05 -23.54
C THR A 379 -12.73 -8.41 -22.73
N PHE A 380 -13.61 -7.62 -23.37
CA PHE A 380 -14.75 -6.96 -22.75
C PHE A 380 -15.85 -7.92 -22.29
N THR A 381 -15.78 -9.20 -22.64
CA THR A 381 -16.70 -10.24 -22.16
C THR A 381 -16.13 -10.98 -20.96
N ILE A 382 -14.89 -11.48 -21.06
CA ILE A 382 -14.29 -12.33 -20.02
C ILE A 382 -13.87 -11.53 -18.78
N MET A 383 -13.39 -10.30 -18.96
CA MET A 383 -12.90 -9.48 -17.85
C MET A 383 -14.02 -9.12 -16.84
N PRO A 384 -15.21 -8.66 -17.26
CA PRO A 384 -16.33 -8.45 -16.34
C PRO A 384 -16.76 -9.72 -15.62
N ILE A 385 -16.82 -10.86 -16.32
CA ILE A 385 -17.22 -12.15 -15.70
C ILE A 385 -16.25 -12.52 -14.57
N LEU A 386 -14.95 -12.51 -14.85
CA LEU A 386 -13.93 -12.81 -13.84
C LEU A 386 -13.93 -11.79 -12.70
N SER A 387 -14.13 -10.51 -13.01
CA SER A 387 -14.23 -9.44 -12.01
C SER A 387 -15.45 -9.61 -11.10
N LEU A 388 -16.61 -10.00 -11.64
CA LEU A 388 -17.83 -10.25 -10.87
C LEU A 388 -17.67 -11.46 -9.94
N ILE A 389 -17.07 -12.56 -10.43
CA ILE A 389 -16.75 -13.72 -9.60
C ILE A 389 -15.80 -13.32 -8.45
N SER A 390 -14.76 -12.55 -8.76
CA SER A 390 -13.82 -12.02 -7.77
C SER A 390 -14.52 -11.15 -6.74
N ILE A 391 -15.34 -10.19 -7.17
CA ILE A 391 -16.11 -9.29 -6.31
C ILE A 391 -17.02 -10.09 -5.39
N ALA A 392 -17.82 -11.02 -5.91
CA ALA A 392 -18.75 -11.80 -5.11
C ALA A 392 -18.04 -12.59 -4.00
N LEU A 393 -16.94 -13.26 -4.32
CA LEU A 393 -16.19 -14.08 -3.35
C LEU A 393 -15.44 -13.23 -2.33
N VAL A 394 -14.79 -12.15 -2.77
CA VAL A 394 -14.03 -11.25 -1.88
C VAL A 394 -14.98 -10.48 -0.96
N PHE A 395 -16.07 -9.90 -1.49
CA PHE A 395 -17.01 -9.13 -0.69
C PHE A 395 -17.74 -10.01 0.32
N ARG A 396 -18.08 -11.26 -0.01
CA ARG A 396 -18.64 -12.20 0.97
C ARG A 396 -17.73 -12.31 2.21
N GLY A 397 -16.43 -12.54 2.01
CA GLY A 397 -15.47 -12.62 3.10
C GLY A 397 -15.34 -11.30 3.90
N ARG A 398 -15.39 -10.16 3.21
CA ARG A 398 -15.32 -8.83 3.83
C ARG A 398 -16.56 -8.47 4.63
N ILE A 399 -17.74 -8.80 4.12
CA ILE A 399 -19.00 -8.59 4.83
C ILE A 399 -19.00 -9.41 6.11
N ILE A 400 -18.68 -10.71 6.02
CA ILE A 400 -18.57 -11.59 7.20
C ILE A 400 -17.59 -10.99 8.22
N LYS A 401 -16.41 -10.53 7.77
CA LYS A 401 -15.42 -9.91 8.66
C LYS A 401 -15.90 -8.58 9.24
N THR A 402 -16.59 -7.75 8.46
CA THR A 402 -17.13 -6.46 8.91
C THR A 402 -18.22 -6.65 9.96
N LEU A 403 -19.03 -7.71 9.83
CA LEU A 403 -20.06 -8.04 10.82
C LEU A 403 -19.48 -8.37 12.20
N THR A 404 -18.21 -8.76 12.29
CA THR A 404 -17.52 -8.98 13.58
C THR A 404 -16.91 -7.72 14.18
N TRP A 405 -16.95 -6.58 13.48
CA TRP A 405 -16.43 -5.32 14.01
C TRP A 405 -17.48 -4.58 14.87
N PRO A 406 -17.01 -3.81 15.88
CA PRO A 406 -17.84 -2.81 16.55
C PRO A 406 -18.48 -1.84 15.55
N LYS A 407 -19.61 -1.24 15.94
CA LYS A 407 -20.34 -0.29 15.08
C LYS A 407 -19.55 1.00 14.83
N ASP A 408 -18.65 1.35 15.75
CA ASP A 408 -17.91 2.61 15.70
C ASP A 408 -16.93 2.66 14.53
N ARG A 409 -16.95 3.77 13.78
CA ARG A 409 -16.00 4.09 12.71
C ARG A 409 -14.60 4.27 13.27
N VAL A 410 -13.60 3.88 12.47
CA VAL A 410 -12.18 4.14 12.75
C VAL A 410 -11.58 4.93 11.59
N ASN A 411 -10.72 5.89 11.91
CA ASN A 411 -10.07 6.75 10.91
C ASN A 411 -11.07 7.41 9.93
N ARG A 412 -11.97 8.23 10.47
CA ARG A 412 -13.06 8.89 9.72
C ARG A 412 -12.56 9.65 8.48
N ASN A 413 -11.45 10.37 8.63
CA ASN A 413 -10.83 11.17 7.56
C ASN A 413 -10.53 10.33 6.31
N LEU A 414 -10.09 9.07 6.48
CA LEU A 414 -9.82 8.18 5.35
C LEU A 414 -11.01 8.08 4.39
N ILE A 415 -12.22 7.93 4.90
CA ILE A 415 -13.43 7.75 4.09
C ILE A 415 -14.04 9.11 3.73
N ASP A 416 -14.14 10.03 4.69
CA ASP A 416 -14.79 11.33 4.51
C ASP A 416 -14.10 12.20 3.46
N ASP A 417 -12.78 12.05 3.30
CA ASP A 417 -12.01 12.75 2.27
C ASP A 417 -12.23 12.18 0.84
N GLN A 418 -12.86 11.01 0.72
CA GLN A 418 -13.18 10.34 -0.56
C GLN A 418 -14.64 10.52 -1.01
N LEU A 419 -15.53 10.95 -0.11
CA LEU A 419 -16.97 10.98 -0.40
C LEU A 419 -17.34 11.96 -1.53
N ASP A 420 -16.56 13.02 -1.73
CA ASP A 420 -16.82 14.06 -2.74
C ASP A 420 -18.26 14.61 -2.67
N THR A 421 -18.78 14.70 -1.45
CA THR A 421 -20.11 15.23 -1.08
C THR A 421 -20.05 15.83 0.33
N PHE A 422 -21.19 16.32 0.84
CA PHE A 422 -21.31 16.84 2.20
C PHE A 422 -21.04 15.74 3.23
N ARG A 423 -20.28 16.09 4.27
CA ARG A 423 -19.88 15.18 5.35
C ARG A 423 -20.93 15.23 6.46
N ASP A 424 -21.38 14.06 6.91
CA ASP A 424 -22.17 13.95 8.13
C ASP A 424 -21.25 13.65 9.33
N PRO A 425 -21.05 14.61 10.27
CA PRO A 425 -20.20 14.40 11.44
C PRO A 425 -20.75 13.33 12.41
N LYS A 426 -22.03 12.99 12.31
CA LYS A 426 -22.69 11.98 13.16
C LYS A 426 -22.71 10.59 12.52
N SER A 427 -22.30 10.45 11.26
CA SER A 427 -22.27 9.16 10.58
C SER A 427 -21.38 8.16 11.32
N ASN A 428 -21.98 7.06 11.77
CA ASN A 428 -21.29 5.98 12.47
C ASN A 428 -21.74 4.62 11.90
N ASN A 429 -20.97 4.09 10.96
CA ASN A 429 -21.27 2.82 10.30
C ASN A 429 -20.00 1.99 10.08
N ARG A 430 -20.01 0.73 10.52
CA ARG A 430 -18.92 -0.22 10.28
C ARG A 430 -18.71 -0.61 8.81
N PHE A 431 -19.69 -0.32 7.95
CA PHE A 431 -19.64 -0.52 6.49
C PHE A 431 -19.22 0.74 5.72
N ASP A 432 -18.76 1.80 6.39
CA ASP A 432 -18.28 3.03 5.75
C ASP A 432 -17.21 2.79 4.66
N TRP A 433 -16.43 1.72 4.76
CA TRP A 433 -15.41 1.36 3.77
C TRP A 433 -15.94 1.15 2.33
N VAL A 434 -17.22 0.81 2.14
CA VAL A 434 -17.82 0.62 0.80
C VAL A 434 -18.51 1.87 0.27
N GLU A 435 -18.76 2.86 1.13
CA GLU A 435 -19.55 4.05 0.80
C GLU A 435 -18.98 4.86 -0.37
N PRO A 436 -17.67 5.17 -0.44
CA PRO A 436 -17.11 5.88 -1.59
C PRO A 436 -17.34 5.14 -2.92
N SER A 437 -17.24 3.82 -2.89
CA SER A 437 -17.42 2.95 -4.06
C SER A 437 -18.87 2.95 -4.55
N ILE A 438 -19.84 2.89 -3.63
CA ILE A 438 -21.27 2.95 -3.97
C ILE A 438 -21.60 4.29 -4.63
N LEU A 439 -21.09 5.40 -4.08
CA LEU A 439 -21.28 6.73 -4.68
C LEU A 439 -20.69 6.79 -6.10
N ARG A 440 -19.51 6.21 -6.32
CA ARG A 440 -18.91 6.14 -7.68
C ARG A 440 -19.73 5.29 -8.62
N PHE A 441 -20.28 4.18 -8.12
CA PHE A 441 -21.12 3.29 -8.92
C PHE A 441 -22.35 4.02 -9.44
N PHE A 442 -23.06 4.77 -8.58
CA PHE A 442 -24.22 5.55 -9.01
C PHE A 442 -23.83 6.69 -9.96
N GLU A 443 -22.75 7.43 -9.68
CA GLU A 443 -22.26 8.48 -10.58
C GLU A 443 -21.92 7.91 -11.96
N GLY A 444 -21.17 6.80 -12.03
CA GLY A 444 -20.81 6.16 -13.30
C GLY A 444 -21.97 5.46 -14.01
N ALA A 445 -22.96 4.95 -13.26
CA ALA A 445 -24.15 4.35 -13.84
C ALA A 445 -24.97 5.37 -14.66
N VAL A 446 -24.96 6.65 -14.27
CA VAL A 446 -25.56 7.72 -15.08
C VAL A 446 -24.88 7.84 -16.44
N PHE A 447 -23.54 7.82 -16.50
CA PHE A 447 -22.81 7.88 -17.78
C PHE A 447 -23.08 6.66 -18.66
N ILE A 448 -23.14 5.47 -18.07
CA ILE A 448 -23.49 4.24 -18.80
C ILE A 448 -24.93 4.32 -19.32
N ALA A 449 -25.88 4.78 -18.50
CA ALA A 449 -27.27 4.96 -18.93
C ALA A 449 -27.37 5.96 -20.09
N LEU A 450 -26.65 7.09 -20.03
CA LEU A 450 -26.57 8.04 -21.13
C LEU A 450 -26.02 7.38 -22.39
N ALA A 451 -24.96 6.60 -22.30
CA ALA A 451 -24.37 5.93 -23.46
C ALA A 451 -25.28 4.88 -24.12
N VAL A 452 -26.21 4.30 -23.36
CA VAL A 452 -27.16 3.28 -23.81
C VAL A 452 -28.44 3.91 -24.38
N PHE A 453 -28.97 4.93 -23.70
CA PHE A 453 -30.31 5.47 -23.97
C PHE A 453 -30.32 6.81 -24.71
N SER A 454 -29.16 7.37 -25.06
CA SER A 454 -29.06 8.61 -25.83
C SER A 454 -28.15 8.47 -27.04
N ASP A 455 -28.28 9.41 -27.97
CA ASP A 455 -27.44 9.50 -29.18
C ASP A 455 -26.13 10.28 -28.95
N LEU A 456 -25.74 10.48 -27.69
CA LEU A 456 -24.50 11.15 -27.34
C LEU A 456 -23.28 10.31 -27.77
N ASP A 457 -22.19 11.00 -28.11
CA ASP A 457 -20.93 10.34 -28.46
C ASP A 457 -20.39 9.54 -27.26
N ARG A 458 -20.38 8.22 -27.41
CA ARG A 458 -19.96 7.26 -26.38
C ARG A 458 -18.48 7.39 -26.03
N SER A 459 -17.64 7.84 -26.96
CA SER A 459 -16.22 8.10 -26.71
C SER A 459 -16.02 9.34 -25.82
N VAL A 460 -16.84 10.38 -26.02
CA VAL A 460 -16.86 11.59 -25.18
C VAL A 460 -17.36 11.25 -23.77
N LEU A 461 -18.41 10.44 -23.65
CA LEU A 461 -18.90 9.95 -22.36
C LEU A 461 -17.85 9.10 -21.63
N PHE A 462 -17.12 8.25 -22.35
CA PHE A 462 -16.00 7.50 -21.78
C PHE A 462 -14.93 8.43 -21.21
N LEU A 463 -14.50 9.45 -21.97
CA LEU A 463 -13.46 10.38 -21.55
C LEU A 463 -13.89 11.23 -20.34
N LEU A 464 -15.16 11.65 -20.29
CA LEU A 464 -15.73 12.32 -19.12
C LEU A 464 -15.70 11.42 -17.89
N LEU A 465 -16.20 10.19 -18.03
CA LEU A 465 -16.21 9.22 -16.94
C LEU A 465 -14.78 8.93 -16.47
N PHE A 466 -13.82 8.80 -17.39
CA PHE A 466 -12.41 8.61 -17.06
C PHE A 466 -11.87 9.78 -16.21
N ALA A 467 -12.07 11.04 -16.63
CA ALA A 467 -11.62 12.19 -15.86
C ALA A 467 -12.23 12.26 -14.45
N ILE A 468 -13.52 11.94 -14.33
CA ILE A 468 -14.22 11.91 -13.03
C ILE A 468 -13.68 10.79 -12.14
N LEU A 469 -13.53 9.58 -12.66
CA LEU A 469 -13.01 8.45 -11.87
C LEU A 469 -11.55 8.67 -11.47
N PHE A 470 -10.75 9.32 -12.32
CA PHE A 470 -9.39 9.74 -11.98
C PHE A 470 -9.36 10.63 -10.73
N ASN A 471 -10.22 11.65 -10.66
CA ASN A 471 -10.35 12.52 -9.47
C ASN A 471 -10.63 11.73 -8.19
N HIS A 472 -11.40 10.65 -8.29
CA HIS A 472 -11.72 9.81 -7.13
C HIS A 472 -10.57 8.91 -6.71
N TYR A 473 -9.78 8.44 -7.65
CA TYR A 473 -8.51 7.77 -7.35
C TYR A 473 -7.53 8.73 -6.67
N ASP A 474 -7.40 9.96 -7.17
CA ASP A 474 -6.56 10.98 -6.55
C ASP A 474 -7.01 11.24 -5.10
N ASN A 475 -8.31 11.45 -4.85
CA ASN A 475 -8.86 11.56 -3.50
C ASN A 475 -8.49 10.36 -2.60
N MET A 476 -8.66 9.12 -3.10
CA MET A 476 -8.33 7.90 -2.36
C MET A 476 -6.85 7.82 -2.00
N TYR A 477 -5.94 8.11 -2.94
CA TYR A 477 -4.51 8.02 -2.68
C TYR A 477 -4.01 9.10 -1.73
N ARG A 478 -4.56 10.32 -1.82
CA ARG A 478 -4.32 11.37 -0.82
C ARG A 478 -4.79 10.93 0.56
N ALA A 479 -6.01 10.39 0.67
CA ALA A 479 -6.57 9.93 1.94
C ALA A 479 -5.77 8.76 2.55
N LEU A 480 -5.23 7.85 1.73
CA LEU A 480 -4.34 6.77 2.18
C LEU A 480 -3.03 7.30 2.80
N GLN A 481 -2.62 8.51 2.39
CA GLN A 481 -1.47 9.23 2.93
C GLN A 481 -1.86 10.22 4.04
N SER A 482 -3.09 10.13 4.56
CA SER A 482 -3.64 11.03 5.59
C SER A 482 -3.72 12.49 5.15
N GLU A 483 -3.89 12.75 3.85
CA GLU A 483 -4.04 14.08 3.29
C GLU A 483 -5.37 14.22 2.54
N ALA A 484 -5.88 15.45 2.48
CA ALA A 484 -7.15 15.76 1.83
C ALA A 484 -6.93 16.66 0.62
N LYS A 485 -7.80 16.51 -0.39
CA LYS A 485 -7.84 17.44 -1.53
C LYS A 485 -8.25 18.84 -1.05
N PRO A 486 -7.61 19.92 -1.52
CA PRO A 486 -8.00 21.29 -1.15
C PRO A 486 -9.46 21.58 -1.49
N ARG A 487 -10.15 22.31 -0.60
CA ARG A 487 -11.59 22.61 -0.75
C ARG A 487 -11.93 23.32 -2.06
N TRP A 488 -11.10 24.28 -2.48
CA TRP A 488 -11.33 25.03 -3.72
C TRP A 488 -11.34 24.11 -4.94
N LEU A 489 -10.52 23.06 -4.95
CA LEU A 489 -10.43 22.10 -6.05
C LEU A 489 -11.66 21.18 -6.07
N SER A 490 -12.17 20.80 -4.89
CA SER A 490 -13.46 20.09 -4.78
C SER A 490 -14.63 20.96 -5.25
N ILE A 491 -14.64 22.26 -4.94
CA ILE A 491 -15.66 23.22 -5.39
C ILE A 491 -15.59 23.40 -6.90
N ALA A 492 -14.39 23.61 -7.47
CA ALA A 492 -14.20 23.69 -8.92
C ALA A 492 -14.62 22.40 -9.63
N GLY A 493 -14.43 21.25 -8.96
CA GLY A 493 -14.89 19.95 -9.43
C GLY A 493 -16.39 19.71 -9.25
N GLY A 494 -17.15 20.65 -8.68
CA GLY A 494 -18.61 20.64 -8.57
C GLY A 494 -19.20 19.64 -7.58
N PHE A 495 -18.39 18.84 -6.87
CA PHE A 495 -18.85 17.62 -6.17
C PHE A 495 -19.67 16.69 -7.10
N ILE A 496 -20.23 15.59 -6.59
CA ILE A 496 -21.06 14.69 -7.43
C ILE A 496 -22.27 15.44 -8.00
N ALA A 497 -23.04 16.11 -7.13
CA ALA A 497 -24.30 16.74 -7.51
C ALA A 497 -24.10 17.85 -8.55
N GLY A 498 -23.12 18.74 -8.35
CA GLY A 498 -22.85 19.83 -9.30
C GLY A 498 -22.35 19.32 -10.65
N ARG A 499 -21.52 18.27 -10.69
CA ARG A 499 -21.11 17.66 -11.98
C ARG A 499 -22.30 17.10 -12.75
N LEU A 500 -23.19 16.38 -12.07
CA LEU A 500 -24.38 15.82 -12.71
C LEU A 500 -25.35 16.93 -13.17
N LEU A 501 -25.48 18.02 -12.41
CA LEU A 501 -26.28 19.18 -12.82
C LEU A 501 -25.69 19.88 -14.05
N VAL A 502 -24.38 20.10 -14.09
CA VAL A 502 -23.71 20.70 -15.27
C VAL A 502 -23.87 19.79 -16.49
N LEU A 503 -23.68 18.48 -16.33
CA LEU A 503 -23.90 17.51 -17.40
C LEU A 503 -25.35 17.57 -17.92
N ALA A 504 -26.33 17.55 -17.01
CA ALA A 504 -27.74 17.66 -17.36
C ALA A 504 -28.07 18.97 -18.09
N ALA A 505 -27.48 20.10 -17.66
CA ALA A 505 -27.67 21.39 -18.31
C ALA A 505 -27.12 21.42 -19.75
N PHE A 506 -25.94 20.84 -19.98
CA PHE A 506 -25.36 20.73 -21.32
C PHE A 506 -26.23 19.87 -22.24
N ILE A 507 -26.72 18.73 -21.74
CA ILE A 507 -27.61 17.84 -22.50
C ILE A 507 -28.93 18.56 -22.80
N TRP A 508 -29.53 19.23 -21.82
CA TRP A 508 -30.80 19.96 -21.99
C TRP A 508 -30.70 21.11 -22.99
N THR A 509 -29.56 21.81 -23.02
CA THR A 509 -29.31 22.90 -23.98
C THR A 509 -28.83 22.42 -25.35
N GLY A 510 -28.59 21.12 -25.53
CA GLY A 510 -28.04 20.56 -26.77
C GLY A 510 -26.59 20.97 -27.05
N LEU A 511 -25.87 21.45 -26.04
CA LEU A 511 -24.46 21.83 -26.19
C LEU A 511 -23.57 20.58 -26.29
N SER A 512 -22.49 20.70 -27.06
CA SER A 512 -21.46 19.65 -27.11
C SER A 512 -20.87 19.40 -25.72
N LEU A 513 -20.68 18.13 -25.37
CA LEU A 513 -20.06 17.71 -24.09
C LEU A 513 -18.54 17.83 -24.09
N LEU A 514 -17.91 18.09 -25.25
CA LEU A 514 -16.46 18.16 -25.39
C LEU A 514 -15.79 19.22 -24.48
N PRO A 515 -16.35 20.43 -24.28
CA PRO A 515 -15.81 21.40 -23.33
C PRO A 515 -15.73 20.86 -21.89
N LEU A 516 -16.67 19.99 -21.49
CA LEU A 516 -16.62 19.35 -20.17
C LEU A 516 -15.46 18.36 -20.06
N VAL A 517 -15.12 17.65 -21.15
CA VAL A 517 -13.95 16.76 -21.20
C VAL A 517 -12.68 17.56 -20.95
N TYR A 518 -12.51 18.68 -21.65
CA TYR A 518 -11.35 19.54 -21.46
C TYR A 518 -11.31 20.15 -20.06
N TYR A 519 -12.45 20.66 -19.56
CA TYR A 519 -12.54 21.26 -18.24
C TYR A 519 -12.15 20.25 -17.14
N PHE A 520 -12.83 19.11 -17.06
CA PHE A 520 -12.54 18.11 -16.03
C PHE A 520 -11.19 17.42 -16.26
N GLY A 521 -10.79 17.24 -17.52
CA GLY A 521 -9.47 16.72 -17.88
C GLY A 521 -8.35 17.61 -17.35
N ILE A 522 -8.38 18.92 -17.64
CA ILE A 522 -7.39 19.87 -17.15
C ILE A 522 -7.46 19.98 -15.62
N LEU A 523 -8.66 20.11 -15.05
CA LEU A 523 -8.83 20.27 -13.61
C LEU A 523 -8.25 19.08 -12.83
N PHE A 524 -8.57 17.86 -13.25
CA PHE A 524 -8.22 16.67 -12.49
C PHE A 524 -6.84 16.12 -12.85
N PHE A 525 -6.46 16.03 -14.14
CA PHE A 525 -5.14 15.51 -14.50
C PHE A 525 -4.02 16.52 -14.33
N VAL A 526 -4.26 17.80 -14.62
CA VAL A 526 -3.20 18.81 -14.65
C VAL A 526 -3.19 19.61 -13.36
N ILE A 527 -4.28 20.31 -13.06
CA ILE A 527 -4.34 21.22 -11.91
C ILE A 527 -4.21 20.45 -10.59
N SER A 528 -4.94 19.34 -10.41
CA SER A 528 -4.82 18.52 -9.19
C SER A 528 -3.41 17.95 -9.01
N SER A 529 -2.82 17.43 -10.08
CA SER A 529 -1.48 16.84 -10.05
C SER A 529 -0.40 17.89 -9.75
N ILE A 530 -0.47 19.07 -10.39
CA ILE A 530 0.43 20.19 -10.09
C ILE A 530 0.25 20.62 -8.64
N GLN A 531 -0.98 20.75 -8.15
CA GLN A 531 -1.25 21.08 -6.76
C GLN A 531 -0.61 20.06 -5.81
N TRP A 532 -0.71 18.76 -6.12
CA TRP A 532 -0.09 17.71 -5.32
C TRP A 532 1.43 17.78 -5.29
N VAL A 533 2.05 17.97 -6.46
CA VAL A 533 3.51 18.05 -6.59
C VAL A 533 4.05 19.29 -5.88
N THR A 534 3.39 20.43 -6.05
CA THR A 534 3.81 21.71 -5.46
C THR A 534 3.71 21.70 -3.94
N SER A 535 2.64 21.15 -3.35
CA SER A 535 2.51 21.06 -1.88
C SER A 535 3.60 20.21 -1.23
N ARG A 536 4.24 19.30 -1.97
CA ARG A 536 5.37 18.49 -1.48
C ARG A 536 6.72 19.16 -1.62
N LYS A 537 6.90 19.99 -2.63
CA LYS A 537 8.12 20.81 -2.75
C LYS A 537 8.16 21.86 -1.64
N ALA A 538 7.04 22.54 -1.39
CA ALA A 538 6.92 23.57 -0.36
C ALA A 538 7.05 23.04 1.09
N GLY A 539 6.85 21.74 1.33
CA GLY A 539 7.07 21.11 2.65
C GLY A 539 8.46 20.47 2.82
N ALA A 540 9.31 20.54 1.79
CA ALA A 540 10.69 20.06 1.82
C ALA A 540 11.72 21.21 1.93
N GLU A 541 11.27 22.44 1.74
CA GLU A 541 11.94 23.70 2.12
C GLU A 541 11.52 24.09 3.54
#